data_AF-A0A924VS08-F1
#
_entry.id   AF-A0A924VS08-F1
#
_cell.length_a   1.000
_cell.length_b   1.000
_cell.length_c   1.000
_cell.angle_alpha   90.00
_cell.angle_beta   90.00
_cell.angle_gamma   90.00
#
_symmetry.space_group_name_H-M   'P 1'
#
loop_
_entity.id
_entity.type
_entity.pdbx_description
1 polymer ?
#
loop_
_entity_poly.entity_id
_entity_poly.type
_entity_poly.pdbx_seq_one_letter_code
_entity_poly.pdbx_strand_id
1 'polypeptide(L)' 'MYLLYTSTMKQNPNLTDEQKAVLFDKATEAPFTGKLLHVSDAGEYTCANCGAVLFSSNAKYDSDCGWPSF' A
#
# COMPACT_ATOMS: atom_id res chain seq x y z
N MET A 1 -8.64 10.54 34.39
CA MET A 1 -7.62 9.59 33.89
C MET A 1 -7.68 9.62 32.38
N TYR A 2 -6.93 10.54 31.76
CA TYR A 2 -6.93 10.71 30.30
C TYR A 2 -6.02 9.64 29.69
N LEU A 3 -6.62 8.67 29.00
CA LEU A 3 -5.90 7.82 28.07
C LEU A 3 -5.59 8.68 26.84
N LEU A 4 -4.44 9.34 26.82
CA LEU A 4 -3.87 9.88 25.59
C LEU A 4 -3.36 8.71 24.74
N TYR A 5 -4.29 7.96 24.14
CA TYR A 5 -3.98 7.04 23.06
C TYR A 5 -3.87 7.85 21.77
N THR A 6 -2.91 8.77 21.71
CA THR A 6 -2.46 9.30 20.43
C THR A 6 -1.34 8.40 19.95
N SER A 7 -1.69 7.20 19.48
CA SER A 7 -0.82 6.44 18.59
C SER A 7 -0.74 7.23 17.28
N THR A 8 0.10 8.26 17.26
CA THR A 8 0.53 8.87 16.01
C THR A 8 1.26 7.77 15.23
N MET A 9 0.60 7.21 14.21
CA MET A 9 1.20 6.21 13.35
C MET A 9 2.50 6.81 12.80
N LYS A 10 3.64 6.22 13.16
CA LYS A 10 4.95 6.70 12.70
C LYS A 10 4.95 6.60 11.17
N GLN A 11 5.01 7.76 10.51
CA GLN A 11 5.05 7.83 9.06
C GLN A 11 6.48 7.54 8.59
N ASN A 12 6.62 6.66 7.60
CA ASN A 12 7.90 6.46 6.93
C ASN A 12 8.28 7.76 6.20
N PRO A 13 9.42 8.40 6.53
CA PRO A 13 9.80 9.68 5.92
C PRO A 13 10.14 9.55 4.43
N ASN A 14 10.37 8.33 3.92
CA ASN A 14 10.72 8.07 2.53
C ASN A 14 9.50 7.85 1.62
N LEU A 15 8.28 8.05 2.12
CA LEU A 15 7.08 7.96 1.30
C LEU A 15 7.03 9.11 0.29
N THR A 16 6.67 8.80 -0.96
CA THR A 16 6.32 9.83 -1.94
C THR A 16 5.02 10.52 -1.54
N ASP A 17 4.76 11.70 -2.09
CA ASP A 17 3.54 12.44 -1.77
C ASP A 17 2.28 11.70 -2.22
N GLU A 18 2.35 10.98 -3.34
CA GLU A 18 1.30 10.07 -3.81
C GLU A 18 1.05 8.93 -2.82
N GLN A 19 2.10 8.30 -2.30
CA GLN A 19 1.97 7.24 -1.29
C GLN A 19 1.35 7.78 0.01
N LYS A 20 1.71 9.00 0.43
CA LYS A 20 1.09 9.64 1.59
C LYS A 20 -0.39 9.90 1.37
N ALA A 21 -0.75 10.45 0.21
CA ALA A 21 -2.15 10.73 -0.14
C ALA A 21 -2.99 9.43 -0.17
N VAL A 22 -2.46 8.35 -0.75
CA VAL A 22 -3.16 7.06 -0.78
C VAL A 22 -3.30 6.46 0.62
N LEU A 23 -2.23 6.49 1.43
CA LEU A 23 -2.20 5.84 2.75
C LEU A 23 -2.96 6.60 3.84
N PHE A 24 -2.91 7.94 3.83
CA PHE A 24 -3.43 8.77 4.91
C PHE A 24 -4.68 9.57 4.51
N ASP A 25 -4.77 10.00 3.26
CA ASP A 25 -5.90 10.80 2.76
C ASP A 25 -6.94 9.96 1.99
N LYS A 26 -6.75 8.63 1.95
CA LYS A 26 -7.61 7.67 1.23
C LYS A 26 -7.78 8.02 -0.25
N ALA A 27 -6.76 8.63 -0.85
CA ALA A 27 -6.73 8.86 -2.28
C ALA A 27 -6.62 7.52 -3.03
N THR A 28 -7.04 7.50 -4.28
CA THR A 28 -6.89 6.36 -5.19
C THR A 28 -5.87 6.71 -6.26
N GLU A 29 -4.86 5.86 -6.47
CA GLU A 29 -3.91 6.04 -7.57
C GLU A 29 -4.64 5.94 -8.92
N ALA A 30 -4.11 6.59 -9.96
CA ALA A 30 -4.72 6.50 -11.28
C ALA A 30 -4.68 5.03 -11.79
N PRO A 31 -5.70 4.60 -12.54
CA PRO A 31 -5.71 3.25 -13.11
C PRO A 31 -4.51 3.09 -14.06
N PHE A 32 -3.94 1.89 -14.07
CA PHE A 32 -2.81 1.49 -14.94
C PHE A 32 -1.47 2.19 -14.66
N THR A 33 -1.36 3.00 -13.60
CA THR A 33 -0.10 3.73 -13.30
C THR A 33 0.73 3.11 -12.18
N GLY A 34 0.15 2.18 -11.41
CA GLY A 34 0.82 1.56 -10.27
C GLY A 34 1.99 0.67 -10.70
N LYS A 35 3.19 0.90 -10.14
CA LYS A 35 4.41 0.11 -10.44
C LYS A 35 4.24 -1.39 -10.17
N LEU A 36 3.31 -1.75 -9.29
CA LEU A 36 3.05 -3.13 -8.86
C LEU A 36 1.95 -3.83 -9.68
N LEU A 37 1.33 -3.13 -10.64
CA LEU A 37 0.24 -3.67 -11.44
C LEU A 37 0.65 -4.92 -12.24
N HIS A 38 1.77 -4.84 -12.96
CA HIS A 38 2.27 -5.93 -13.80
C HIS A 38 3.37 -6.77 -13.13
N VAL A 39 3.66 -6.53 -11.85
CA VAL A 39 4.61 -7.36 -11.13
C VAL A 39 3.94 -8.69 -10.83
N SER A 40 4.51 -9.77 -11.36
CA SER A 40 4.08 -11.15 -11.13
C SER A 40 5.21 -12.01 -10.52
N ASP A 41 6.31 -11.37 -10.14
CA ASP A 41 7.43 -12.04 -9.50
C ASP A 41 7.01 -12.63 -8.14
N ALA A 42 7.60 -13.77 -7.80
CA ALA A 42 7.35 -14.43 -6.53
C ALA A 42 7.90 -13.58 -5.36
N GLY A 43 7.04 -13.27 -4.39
CA GLY A 43 7.39 -12.43 -3.26
C GLY A 43 6.21 -12.06 -2.37
N GLU A 44 6.42 -11.05 -1.54
CA GLU A 44 5.44 -10.55 -0.58
C GLU A 44 5.21 -9.04 -0.79
N TYR A 45 3.95 -8.63 -0.68
CA TYR A 45 3.54 -7.23 -0.73
C TYR A 45 3.48 -6.68 0.68
N THR A 46 4.47 -5.85 1.01
CA THR A 46 4.59 -5.23 2.32
C THR A 46 4.04 -3.81 2.33
N CYS A 47 3.46 -3.40 3.46
CA CYS A 47 3.03 -2.03 3.69
C CYS A 47 4.19 -1.04 3.52
N ALA A 48 4.05 -0.06 2.63
CA ALA A 48 5.09 0.96 2.40
C ALA A 48 5.39 1.82 3.66
N ASN A 49 4.45 1.90 4.61
CA ASN A 49 4.62 2.66 5.84
C ASN A 49 5.31 1.86 6.96
N CYS A 50 4.80 0.67 7.29
CA CYS A 50 5.27 -0.10 8.45
C CYS A 50 6.02 -1.38 8.10
N GLY A 51 6.10 -1.77 6.83
CA GLY A 51 6.78 -2.99 6.37
C GLY A 51 6.04 -4.29 6.68
N ALA A 52 4.83 -4.24 7.28
CA ALA A 52 4.04 -5.44 7.55
C ALA A 52 3.66 -6.13 6.23
N VAL A 53 3.75 -7.46 6.19
CA VAL A 53 3.29 -8.27 5.05
C VAL A 53 1.77 -8.21 4.98
N LEU A 54 1.23 -7.79 3.82
CA LEU A 54 -0.21 -7.65 3.58
C LEU A 54 -0.74 -8.74 2.66
N PHE A 55 -0.03 -9.02 1.57
CA PHE A 55 -0.44 -10.01 0.57
C PHE A 55 0.74 -10.83 0.09
N SER A 56 0.47 -12.08 -0.30
CA SER A 56 1.43 -12.93 -1.02
C SER A 56 1.23 -12.75 -2.52
N SER A 57 2.32 -12.79 -3.30
CA SER A 57 2.25 -12.82 -4.76
C SER A 57 1.42 -13.99 -5.30
N ASN A 58 1.29 -15.09 -4.56
CA ASN A 58 0.49 -16.25 -4.97
C ASN A 58 -1.02 -15.97 -5.01
N ALA A 59 -1.49 -14.99 -4.25
CA ALA A 59 -2.88 -14.56 -4.27
C ALA A 59 -3.15 -13.60 -5.44
N LYS A 60 -2.10 -13.01 -6.04
CA LYS A 60 -2.24 -12.02 -7.10
C LYS A 60 -2.89 -12.64 -8.33
N TYR A 61 -3.93 -11.98 -8.83
CA TYR A 61 -4.56 -12.33 -10.10
C TYR A 61 -4.74 -11.08 -10.96
N ASP A 62 -4.71 -11.24 -12.28
CA ASP A 62 -4.99 -10.13 -13.19
C ASP A 62 -6.51 -9.97 -13.29
N SER A 63 -7.00 -8.80 -12.86
CA SER A 63 -8.43 -8.49 -12.90
C SER A 63 -8.78 -7.54 -14.05
N ASP A 64 -7.80 -7.07 -14.84
CA ASP A 64 -7.95 -6.05 -15.88
C ASP A 64 -8.61 -4.73 -15.40
N CYS A 65 -8.69 -4.54 -14.08
CA CYS A 65 -9.38 -3.38 -13.48
C CYS A 65 -8.50 -2.13 -13.44
N GLY A 66 -7.18 -2.27 -13.64
CA GLY A 66 -6.21 -1.17 -13.59
C GLY A 66 -5.47 -0.99 -12.26
N TRP A 67 -5.72 -1.85 -11.26
CA TRP A 67 -4.99 -1.90 -9.98
C TRP A 67 -4.56 -3.33 -9.65
N PRO A 68 -3.48 -3.51 -8.86
CA PRO A 68 -3.05 -4.84 -8.44
C PRO A 68 -4.13 -5.49 -7.56
N SER A 69 -4.64 -6.64 -8.01
CA SER A 69 -5.66 -7.44 -7.33
C SER A 69 -5.05 -8.71 -6.75
N PHE A 70 -5.48 -9.06 -5.54
CA PHE A 70 -5.03 -10.22 -4.74
C PHE A 70 -6.24 -10.96 -4.17
#